data_AF-A0A830BDP7-F1
#
_entry.id   AF-A0A830BDP7-F1
#
_cell.length_a   1.000
_cell.length_b   1.000
_cell.length_c   1.000
_cell.angle_alpha   90.00
_cell.angle_beta   90.00
_cell.angle_gamma   90.00
#
_symmetry.space_group_name_H-M   'P 1'
#
loop_
_entity.id
_entity.type
_entity.pdbx_description
1 polymer ?
#
loop_
_entity_poly.entity_id
_entity_poly.type
_entity_poly.pdbx_seq_one_letter_code
_entity_poly.pdbx_strand_id
1 'polypeptide(L)'
;METREASPAHLLIKIESFSLLEKHGIEKYKTREFESGEYKWRLIIYPNGHDYVSVYLAIIDTSALPANWEVNASFSICLFNHTPKNK
;
A
#
# COMPACT_ATOMS: atom_id res chain seq x y z
N MET A 1 -23.12 -10.37 8.81
CA MET A 1 -22.60 -9.29 9.68
C MET A 1 -21.19 -9.70 10.05
N GLU A 2 -20.20 -9.17 9.36
CA GLU A 2 -18.81 -9.64 9.48
C GLU A 2 -18.12 -8.84 10.58
N THR A 3 -18.07 -9.41 11.78
CA THR A 3 -17.37 -8.82 12.93
C THR A 3 -15.87 -8.99 12.71
N ARG A 4 -15.18 -7.85 12.54
CA ARG A 4 -13.72 -7.79 12.39
C ARG A 4 -13.07 -8.01 13.76
N GLU A 5 -12.65 -9.23 14.05
CA GLU A 5 -12.03 -9.64 15.33
C GLU A 5 -10.54 -9.26 15.47
N ALA A 6 -9.92 -8.67 14.44
CA ALA A 6 -8.53 -8.22 14.49
C ALA A 6 -8.43 -6.70 14.36
N SER A 7 -7.57 -6.08 15.19
CA SER A 7 -7.20 -4.67 15.02
C SER A 7 -6.75 -4.49 13.57
N PRO A 8 -7.43 -3.64 12.82
CA PRO A 8 -7.22 -3.61 11.40
C PRO A 8 -5.80 -3.15 11.07
N ALA A 9 -5.16 -3.85 10.14
CA ALA A 9 -3.87 -3.48 9.58
C ALA A 9 -4.00 -2.20 8.72
N HIS A 10 -4.35 -1.08 9.36
CA HIS A 10 -4.62 0.19 8.73
C HIS A 10 -3.31 0.97 8.57
N LEU A 11 -2.55 0.59 7.54
CA LEU A 11 -1.47 1.42 7.05
C LEU A 11 -2.08 2.71 6.46
N LEU A 12 -2.12 3.77 7.27
CA LEU A 12 -2.41 5.13 6.82
C LEU A 12 -1.10 5.83 6.46
N ILE A 13 -1.09 6.46 5.28
CA ILE A 13 0.09 7.14 4.74
C ILE A 13 -0.33 8.47 4.19
N LYS A 14 0.46 9.48 4.53
CA LYS A 14 0.38 10.81 3.93
C LYS A 14 1.67 11.07 3.17
N ILE A 15 1.55 11.34 1.87
CA ILE A 15 2.67 11.77 1.03
C ILE A 15 2.55 13.28 0.89
N GLU A 16 3.37 14.03 1.64
CA GLU A 16 3.28 15.50 1.69
C GLU A 16 3.60 16.17 0.35
N SER A 17 4.47 15.56 -0.46
CA SER A 17 4.97 16.18 -1.70
C SER A 17 5.01 15.17 -2.85
N PHE A 18 3.85 14.61 -3.20
CA PHE A 18 3.72 13.58 -4.23
C PHE A 18 4.32 14.02 -5.58
N SER A 19 4.09 15.26 -6.00
CA SER A 19 4.64 15.83 -7.26
C SER A 19 6.18 15.87 -7.30
N LEU A 20 6.84 15.92 -6.13
CA LEU A 20 8.30 15.87 -6.08
C LEU A 20 8.84 14.47 -6.38
N LEU A 21 8.05 13.42 -6.15
CA LEU A 21 8.46 12.06 -6.51
C LEU A 21 8.64 11.96 -8.02
N GLU A 22 7.66 12.44 -8.79
CA GLU A 22 7.72 12.47 -10.24
C GLU A 22 8.82 13.43 -10.75
N LYS A 23 8.87 14.66 -10.22
CA LYS A 23 9.84 15.68 -10.64
C LYS A 23 11.30 15.23 -10.51
N HIS A 24 11.62 14.45 -9.49
CA HIS A 24 12.98 13.94 -9.27
C HIS A 24 13.22 12.56 -9.89
N GLY A 25 12.28 12.06 -10.71
CA GLY A 25 12.41 10.76 -11.37
C GLY A 25 12.42 9.58 -10.39
N ILE A 26 11.74 9.71 -9.24
CA ILE A 26 11.62 8.61 -8.28
C ILE A 26 10.69 7.55 -8.88
N GLU A 27 11.28 6.43 -9.30
CA GLU A 27 10.57 5.31 -9.93
C GLU A 27 9.44 4.77 -9.03
N LYS A 28 9.73 4.60 -7.73
CA LYS A 28 8.76 4.09 -6.75
C LYS A 28 9.00 4.61 -5.34
N TYR A 29 7.90 4.83 -4.63
CA TYR A 29 7.88 5.10 -3.21
C TYR A 29 7.46 3.85 -2.45
N LYS A 30 8.30 3.42 -1.50
CA LYS A 30 8.01 2.26 -0.66
C LYS A 30 7.63 2.72 0.74
N THR A 31 6.53 2.20 1.25
CA THR A 31 5.97 2.65 2.54
C THR A 31 6.68 1.99 3.71
N ARG A 32 6.37 2.42 4.93
CA ARG A 32 6.72 1.62 6.12
C ARG A 32 6.08 0.23 6.03
N GLU A 33 6.72 -0.69 6.72
CA GLU A 33 6.29 -2.07 6.84
C GLU A 33 5.21 -2.18 7.91
N PHE A 34 4.32 -3.15 7.76
CA PHE A 34 3.28 -3.44 8.75
C PHE A 34 2.99 -4.93 8.77
N GLU A 35 2.56 -5.43 9.93
CA GLU A 35 2.28 -6.85 10.13
C GLU A 35 0.78 -7.11 10.08
N SER A 36 0.39 -8.18 9.38
CA SER A 36 -0.98 -8.68 9.35
C SER A 36 -1.01 -10.14 8.92
N GLY A 37 -1.79 -10.97 9.61
CA GLY A 37 -1.91 -12.39 9.28
C GLY A 37 -0.57 -13.11 9.27
N GLU A 38 0.33 -12.80 10.22
CA GLU A 38 1.69 -13.38 10.36
C GLU A 38 2.69 -13.00 9.26
N TYR A 39 2.28 -12.22 8.27
CA TYR A 39 3.17 -11.71 7.24
C TYR A 39 3.47 -10.24 7.47
N LYS A 40 4.68 -9.84 7.07
CA LYS A 40 5.03 -8.43 6.93
C LYS A 40 4.70 -7.97 5.51
N TRP A 41 4.07 -6.81 5.44
CA TRP A 41 3.57 -6.21 4.23
C TRP A 41 4.11 -4.79 4.05
N ARG A 42 4.10 -4.30 2.82
CA ARG A 42 4.22 -2.87 2.52
C ARG A 42 3.45 -2.53 1.26
N LEU A 43 3.15 -1.25 1.07
CA LEU A 43 2.71 -0.75 -0.23
C LEU A 43 3.93 -0.28 -1.05
N ILE A 44 3.83 -0.46 -2.36
CA ILE A 44 4.77 0.07 -3.35
C ILE A 44 3.95 0.94 -4.30
N ILE A 45 4.30 2.22 -4.37
CA ILE A 45 3.59 3.23 -5.14
C ILE A 45 4.49 3.68 -6.28
N TYR A 46 4.01 3.56 -7.51
CA TYR A 46 4.67 4.08 -8.71
C TYR A 46 3.94 5.37 -9.14
N PRO A 47 4.57 6.54 -8.95
CA PRO A 47 3.92 7.82 -9.20
C PRO A 47 3.88 8.17 -10.70
N ASN A 48 4.78 7.61 -11.51
CA ASN A 48 4.92 7.93 -12.93
C ASN A 48 4.38 6.81 -13.83
N GLY A 49 3.11 6.50 -13.69
CA GLY A 49 2.44 5.50 -14.51
C GLY A 49 1.68 6.13 -15.66
N HIS A 50 2.29 6.99 -16.49
CA HIS A 50 1.71 7.51 -17.75
C HIS A 50 0.17 7.70 -17.69
N ASP A 51 -0.28 8.72 -16.95
CA ASP A 51 -1.69 9.06 -16.61
C ASP A 51 -2.32 8.36 -15.39
N TYR A 52 -1.62 7.41 -14.77
CA TYR A 52 -2.10 6.68 -13.60
C TYR A 52 -1.05 6.61 -12.49
N VAL A 53 -1.53 6.36 -11.27
CA VAL A 53 -0.69 5.97 -10.13
C VAL A 53 -0.93 4.49 -9.87
N SER A 54 0.13 3.68 -9.95
CA SER A 54 0.02 2.25 -9.66
C SER A 54 0.38 1.99 -8.20
N VAL A 55 -0.44 1.18 -7.51
CA VAL A 55 -0.24 0.83 -6.10
C VAL A 55 -0.29 -0.69 -5.95
N TYR A 56 0.74 -1.25 -5.34
CA TYR A 56 0.88 -2.69 -5.10
C TYR A 56 0.95 -2.96 -3.61
N LEU A 57 0.29 -4.03 -3.15
CA LEU A 57 0.52 -4.62 -1.84
C LEU A 57 1.54 -5.76 -2.00
N ALA A 58 2.63 -5.70 -1.24
CA ALA A 58 3.73 -6.66 -1.33
C ALA A 58 4.02 -7.29 0.04
N ILE A 59 4.18 -8.61 0.07
CA ILE A 59 4.78 -9.33 1.20
C ILE A 59 6.30 -9.10 1.14
N ILE A 60 6.92 -8.86 2.29
CA ILE A 60 8.37 -8.76 2.43
C ILE A 60 8.95 -10.01 3.10
N ASP A 61 10.28 -10.09 3.17
CA ASP A 61 11.00 -11.20 3.80
C ASP A 61 10.63 -12.59 3.21
N THR A 62 10.29 -12.63 1.91
CA THR A 62 9.82 -13.85 1.23
C THR A 62 10.92 -14.89 1.00
N SER A 63 12.19 -14.56 1.29
CA SER A 63 13.32 -15.47 1.09
C SER A 63 13.29 -16.68 2.02
N ALA A 64 12.62 -16.57 3.16
CA ALA A 64 12.44 -17.67 4.12
C ALA A 64 11.23 -18.55 3.81
N LEU A 65 10.40 -18.18 2.82
CA LEU A 65 9.17 -18.89 2.51
C LEU A 65 9.44 -20.08 1.55
N PRO A 66 8.69 -21.19 1.68
CA PRO A 66 8.85 -22.36 0.81
C PRO A 66 8.60 -22.03 -0.67
N ALA A 67 9.20 -22.76 -1.60
CA ALA A 67 8.85 -22.61 -3.02
C ALA A 67 7.34 -22.86 -3.25
N ASN A 68 6.72 -22.08 -4.13
CA ASN A 68 5.28 -22.13 -4.48
C ASN A 68 4.32 -21.79 -3.33
N TRP A 69 4.76 -21.02 -2.34
CA TRP A 69 3.87 -20.49 -1.32
C TRP A 69 2.83 -19.52 -1.92
N GLU A 70 1.65 -19.49 -1.32
CA GLU A 70 0.59 -18.53 -1.64
C GLU A 70 -0.05 -18.01 -0.35
N VAL A 71 -0.59 -16.79 -0.39
CA VAL A 71 -1.35 -16.19 0.71
C VAL A 71 -2.64 -15.64 0.16
N ASN A 72 -3.76 -16.07 0.73
CA ASN A 72 -5.06 -15.49 0.46
C ASN A 72 -5.21 -14.20 1.27
N ALA A 73 -5.30 -13.06 0.58
CA ALA A 73 -5.43 -11.76 1.19
C ALA A 73 -6.70 -11.04 0.70
N SER A 74 -7.50 -10.54 1.65
CA SER A 74 -8.58 -9.60 1.38
C SER A 74 -8.13 -8.21 1.81
N PHE A 75 -8.08 -7.26 0.88
CA PHE A 75 -7.61 -5.91 1.16
C PHE A 75 -8.38 -4.87 0.37
N SER A 76 -8.34 -3.63 0.85
CA SER A 76 -8.89 -2.46 0.17
C SER A 76 -7.88 -1.33 0.19
N ILE A 77 -7.71 -0.67 -0.95
CA ILE A 77 -6.87 0.52 -1.09
C ILE A 77 -7.81 1.70 -1.29
N CYS A 78 -7.68 2.72 -0.44
CA CYS A 78 -8.51 3.91 -0.47
C CYS A 78 -7.63 5.15 -0.67
N LEU A 79 -8.01 6.00 -1.63
CA LEU A 79 -7.43 7.33 -1.77
C LEU A 79 -8.33 8.35 -1.08
N PHE A 80 -7.78 9.08 -0.12
CA PHE A 80 -8.52 10.11 0.59
C PHE A 80 -8.52 11.41 -0.22
N ASN A 81 -9.71 11.94 -0.52
CA ASN A 81 -9.85 13.25 -1.14
C ASN A 81 -9.88 14.33 -0.05
N HIS A 82 -8.86 15.18 -0.01
CA HIS A 82 -8.74 16.27 0.97
C HIS A 82 -9.60 17.50 0.62
N THR A 83 -10.20 17.57 -0.57
CA THR A 83 -11.08 18.69 -0.91
C THR A 83 -12.43 18.54 -0.23
N PRO A 84 -12.97 19.60 0.41
CA PRO A 84 -14.35 19.60 0.88
C PRO A 84 -15.29 19.26 -0.27
N LYS A 85 -16.25 18.35 -0.06
CA LYS A 85 -17.35 18.17 -1.01
C LYS A 85 -18.26 19.39 -0.88
N ASN A 86 -18.02 20.42 -1.67
CA ASN A 86 -19.00 21.48 -1.86
C ASN A 86 -20.23 20.85 -2.51
N LYS A 87 -21.36 20.91 -1.80
CA LYS A 87 -22.66 20.39 -2.23
C LYS A 87 -23.42 21.48 -2.96
#